data_AF-A0A661GHP1-F1
#
_entry.id   AF-A0A661GHP1-F1
#
_cell.length_a   1.000
_cell.length_b   1.000
_cell.length_c   1.000
_cell.angle_alpha   90.00
_cell.angle_beta   90.00
_cell.angle_gamma   90.00
#
_symmetry.space_group_name_H-M   'P 1'
#
loop_
_entity.id
_entity.type
_entity.pdbx_description
1 polymer ?
#
loop_
_entity_poly.entity_id
_entity_poly.type
_entity_poly.pdbx_seq_one_letter_code
_entity_poly.pdbx_strand_id
1 'polypeptide(L)'
;MTIVLSSAAYSWAEYADVIINNRAEEEGVAPVIYPHWFHRIRYQCSVCHVELGIKMKAGGNGITMDRITRGEFCGACHDGEIAWSVENCDYCHSGQAGLETGIKGGHETLGPGIY
;
A
#
# COMPACT_ATOMS: atom_id res chain seq x y z
N MET A 1 -34.80 -20.90 -15.52
CA MET A 1 -33.88 -19.80 -15.91
C MET A 1 -33.09 -19.43 -14.66
N THR A 2 -32.01 -20.16 -14.40
CA THR A 2 -31.13 -19.95 -13.25
C THR A 2 -30.22 -18.78 -13.56
N ILE A 3 -30.34 -17.72 -12.76
CA ILE A 3 -29.47 -16.55 -12.83
C ILE A 3 -28.08 -17.00 -12.35
N VAL A 4 -27.13 -17.06 -13.27
CA VAL A 4 -25.71 -17.21 -12.94
C VAL A 4 -25.24 -15.81 -12.51
N LEU A 5 -25.22 -15.56 -11.20
CA LEU A 5 -24.52 -14.41 -10.64
C LEU A 5 -23.03 -14.65 -10.90
N SER A 6 -22.49 -13.97 -11.91
CA SER A 6 -21.06 -13.94 -12.17
C SER A 6 -20.38 -13.35 -10.93
N SER A 7 -19.72 -14.21 -10.14
CA SER A 7 -18.82 -13.79 -9.09
C SER A 7 -17.70 -12.97 -9.72
N ALA A 8 -17.81 -11.64 -9.65
CA ALA A 8 -16.64 -10.80 -9.79
C ALA A 8 -15.60 -11.36 -8.82
N ALA A 9 -14.41 -11.70 -9.32
CA ALA A 9 -13.36 -12.28 -8.52
C ALA A 9 -12.97 -11.27 -7.43
N TYR A 10 -13.54 -11.44 -6.23
CA TYR A 10 -13.11 -10.73 -5.04
C TYR A 10 -11.71 -11.27 -4.71
N SER A 11 -10.66 -10.46 -4.93
CA SER A 11 -9.34 -10.77 -4.41
C SER A 11 -9.29 -10.41 -2.92
N TRP A 12 -8.75 -11.33 -2.13
CA TRP A 12 -8.65 -11.21 -0.69
C TRP A 12 -7.36 -10.48 -0.31
N ALA A 13 -7.32 -9.91 0.89
CA ALA A 13 -6.14 -9.24 1.42
C ALA A 13 -4.97 -10.23 1.63
N GLU A 14 -3.77 -9.87 1.15
CA GLU A 14 -2.57 -10.70 1.31
C GLU A 14 -1.92 -10.50 2.66
N TYR A 15 -1.15 -11.51 3.10
CA TYR A 15 -0.33 -11.38 4.29
C TYR A 15 0.45 -10.06 4.31
N ALA A 16 0.10 -9.25 5.31
CA ALA A 16 0.75 -8.00 5.66
C ALA A 16 0.52 -6.81 4.73
N ASP A 17 -0.49 -6.81 3.86
CA ASP A 17 -0.87 -5.58 3.16
C ASP A 17 -1.16 -4.46 4.16
N VAL A 18 -0.62 -3.27 3.92
CA VAL A 18 -0.65 -2.17 4.89
C VAL A 18 -1.59 -1.09 4.40
N ILE A 19 -2.62 -0.80 5.18
CA ILE A 19 -3.46 0.37 5.00
C ILE A 19 -2.80 1.53 5.74
N ILE A 20 -2.59 2.63 5.04
CA ILE A 20 -2.06 3.88 5.59
C ILE A 20 -3.13 4.95 5.42
N ASN A 21 -3.76 5.31 6.53
CA ASN A 21 -4.82 6.31 6.58
C ASN A 21 -4.69 7.22 7.81
N ASN A 22 -3.46 7.48 8.26
CA ASN A 22 -3.21 8.35 9.41
C ASN A 22 -3.54 9.83 9.12
N ARG A 23 -3.64 10.19 7.84
CA ARG A 23 -3.79 11.56 7.34
C ARG A 23 -4.54 11.65 6.01
N ALA A 24 -4.51 10.59 5.19
CA ALA A 24 -5.00 10.63 3.82
C ALA A 24 -6.45 11.14 3.73
N GLU A 25 -7.39 10.51 4.45
CA GLU A 25 -8.78 10.96 4.43
C GLU A 25 -8.99 12.35 5.06
N GLU A 26 -8.25 12.67 6.12
CA GLU A 26 -8.28 14.01 6.74
C GLU A 26 -7.81 15.10 5.76
N GLU A 27 -6.89 14.76 4.85
CA GLU A 27 -6.38 15.62 3.78
C GLU A 27 -7.21 15.54 2.49
N GLY A 28 -8.34 14.80 2.50
CA GLY A 28 -9.28 14.73 1.38
C GLY A 28 -8.87 13.79 0.24
N VAL A 29 -7.94 12.87 0.49
CA VAL A 29 -7.51 11.84 -0.47
C VAL A 29 -7.81 10.43 0.05
N ALA A 30 -7.93 9.46 -0.86
CA ALA A 30 -8.25 8.10 -0.47
C ALA A 30 -7.13 7.46 0.40
N PRO A 31 -7.47 6.53 1.31
CA PRO A 31 -6.49 5.73 2.03
C PRO A 31 -5.48 5.07 1.09
N VAL A 32 -4.23 4.95 1.55
CA VAL A 32 -3.20 4.28 0.78
C VAL A 32 -3.21 2.79 1.08
N ILE A 33 -3.20 1.98 0.02
CA ILE A 33 -2.96 0.55 0.10
C ILE A 33 -1.53 0.27 -0.33
N TYR A 34 -0.72 -0.23 0.60
CA TYR A 34 0.61 -0.72 0.30
C TYR A 34 0.59 -2.26 0.17
N PRO A 35 0.73 -2.80 -1.07
CA PRO A 35 0.75 -4.23 -1.31
C PRO A 35 2.11 -4.81 -0.95
N HIS A 36 2.22 -5.42 0.23
CA HIS A 36 3.48 -5.96 0.72
C HIS A 36 3.98 -7.10 -0.19
N TRP A 37 3.06 -7.89 -0.74
CA TRP A 37 3.36 -9.01 -1.62
C TRP A 37 4.17 -8.57 -2.86
N PHE A 38 3.76 -7.49 -3.53
CA PHE A 38 4.37 -7.03 -4.78
C PHE A 38 5.80 -6.55 -4.55
N HIS A 39 6.02 -5.87 -3.43
CA HIS A 39 7.34 -5.38 -3.02
C HIS A 39 8.25 -6.52 -2.58
N ARG A 40 7.72 -7.53 -1.86
CA ARG A 40 8.50 -8.71 -1.41
C ARG A 40 8.96 -9.64 -2.54
N ILE A 41 8.31 -9.62 -3.70
CA ILE A 41 8.79 -10.36 -4.88
C ILE A 41 10.07 -9.73 -5.46
N ARG A 42 10.32 -8.44 -5.20
CA ARG A 42 11.45 -7.68 -5.76
C ARG A 42 12.53 -7.35 -4.74
N TYR A 43 12.15 -7.12 -3.49
CA TYR A 43 13.04 -6.61 -2.45
C TYR A 43 12.95 -7.43 -1.17
N GLN A 44 14.09 -7.51 -0.48
CA GLN A 44 14.19 -8.15 0.82
C GLN A 44 13.61 -7.25 1.92
N CYS A 45 13.21 -7.86 3.04
CA CYS A 45 12.64 -7.14 4.18
C CYS A 45 13.56 -6.03 4.71
N SER A 46 14.89 -6.23 4.64
CA SER A 46 15.89 -5.27 5.11
C SER A 46 15.89 -3.97 4.32
N VAL A 47 15.60 -4.02 3.02
CA VAL A 47 15.56 -2.83 2.16
C VAL A 47 14.54 -1.85 2.73
N CYS A 48 13.32 -2.32 3.01
CA CYS A 48 12.29 -1.43 3.55
C CYS A 48 12.51 -1.11 5.03
N HIS A 49 12.75 -2.13 5.87
CA HIS A 49 12.65 -1.96 7.31
C HIS A 49 13.94 -1.55 8.02
N VAL A 50 15.09 -1.73 7.37
CA VAL A 50 16.41 -1.36 7.91
C VAL A 50 16.98 -0.20 7.11
N GLU A 51 17.13 -0.34 5.80
CA GLU A 51 17.77 0.67 4.95
C GLU A 51 16.92 1.93 4.81
N LEU A 52 15.63 1.78 4.45
CA LEU A 52 14.68 2.90 4.36
C LEU A 52 14.05 3.27 5.71
N GLY A 53 14.36 2.52 6.78
CA GLY A 53 13.87 2.80 8.13
C GLY A 53 12.35 2.71 8.30
N ILE A 54 11.63 1.97 7.44
CA ILE A 54 10.19 1.71 7.63
C ILE A 54 10.01 0.87 8.89
N LYS A 55 9.27 1.37 9.88
CA LYS A 55 9.06 0.65 11.14
C LYS A 55 8.14 -0.55 10.90
N MET A 56 8.37 -1.61 11.67
CA MET A 56 7.47 -2.77 11.75
C MET A 56 6.18 -2.45 12.53
N LYS A 57 5.52 -1.35 12.16
CA LYS A 57 4.29 -0.83 12.77
C LYS A 57 3.57 0.06 11.77
N ALA A 58 2.34 -0.33 11.38
CA ALA A 58 1.49 0.50 10.52
C ALA A 58 1.32 1.91 11.12
N GLY A 59 1.47 2.94 10.27
CA GLY A 59 1.41 4.34 10.69
C GLY A 59 2.60 4.84 11.55
N GLY A 60 3.64 4.03 11.78
CA GLY A 60 4.73 4.36 12.70
C GLY A 60 5.77 5.39 12.19
N ASN A 61 5.78 5.66 10.89
CA ASN A 61 6.84 6.43 10.22
C ASN A 61 6.52 7.92 10.02
N GLY A 62 5.26 8.33 10.15
CA GLY A 62 4.84 9.70 9.81
C GLY A 62 5.18 10.04 8.36
N ILE A 63 4.75 9.17 7.44
CA ILE A 63 4.95 9.34 6.00
C ILE A 63 4.08 10.51 5.53
N THR A 64 4.67 11.39 4.72
CA THR A 64 3.99 12.54 4.08
C THR A 64 4.46 12.68 2.64
N MET A 65 3.66 13.31 1.79
CA MET A 65 4.07 13.60 0.41
C MET A 65 5.32 14.47 0.35
N ASP A 66 5.49 15.44 1.26
CA ASP A 66 6.73 16.24 1.36
C ASP A 66 7.98 15.34 1.51
N ARG A 67 7.94 14.39 2.45
CA ARG A 67 9.06 13.46 2.67
C ARG A 67 9.27 12.54 1.47
N ILE A 68 8.19 12.06 0.87
CA ILE A 68 8.21 11.25 -0.35
C ILE A 68 8.89 12.01 -1.49
N THR A 69 8.51 13.26 -1.75
CA THR A 69 9.14 14.08 -2.81
C THR A 69 10.61 14.39 -2.55
N ARG A 70 11.08 14.28 -1.30
CA ARG A 70 12.49 14.39 -0.92
C ARG A 70 13.26 13.06 -0.99
N GLY A 71 12.67 12.02 -1.58
CA GLY A 71 13.28 10.71 -1.75
C GLY A 71 13.20 9.80 -0.51
N GLU A 72 12.41 10.15 0.50
CA GLU A 72 12.22 9.30 1.68
C GLU A 72 11.09 8.27 1.43
N PHE A 73 11.19 7.10 2.08
CA PHE A 73 10.17 6.04 2.05
C PHE A 73 9.80 5.60 0.62
N CYS A 74 8.55 5.84 0.20
CA CYS A 74 8.05 5.52 -1.12
C CYS A 74 8.89 6.20 -2.21
N GLY A 75 9.31 7.44 -1.97
CA GLY A 75 10.09 8.22 -2.93
C GLY A 75 11.52 7.74 -3.15
N ALA A 76 12.03 6.82 -2.32
CA ALA A 76 13.32 6.20 -2.54
C ALA A 76 13.34 5.25 -3.75
N CYS A 77 12.15 4.84 -4.23
CA CYS A 77 11.99 4.01 -5.42
C CYS A 77 10.98 4.59 -6.41
N HIS A 78 9.92 5.27 -5.95
CA HIS A 78 8.95 5.95 -6.81
C HIS A 78 9.48 7.31 -7.28
N ASP A 79 10.61 7.29 -7.97
CA ASP A 79 11.38 8.45 -8.43
C ASP A 79 11.24 8.72 -9.94
N GLY A 80 10.55 7.84 -10.66
CA GLY A 80 10.43 7.89 -12.13
C GLY A 80 11.51 7.11 -12.87
N GLU A 81 12.50 6.53 -12.18
CA GLU A 81 13.57 5.71 -12.74
C GLU A 81 13.48 4.25 -12.26
N ILE A 82 13.46 4.02 -10.95
CA ILE A 82 13.36 2.68 -10.34
C ILE A 82 11.93 2.17 -10.44
N ALA A 83 10.97 3.03 -10.13
CA ALA A 83 9.54 2.81 -10.27
C ALA A 83 8.86 4.07 -10.82
N TRP A 84 7.56 3.97 -11.09
CA TRP A 84 6.76 5.09 -11.57
C TRP A 84 6.78 6.29 -10.60
N SER A 85 6.65 7.49 -11.15
CA SER A 85 6.67 8.77 -10.41
C SER A 85 5.49 8.91 -9.44
N VAL A 86 5.76 9.51 -8.27
CA VAL A 86 4.79 9.83 -7.20
C VAL A 86 3.62 10.73 -7.63
N GLU A 87 3.67 11.31 -8.82
CA GLU A 87 2.58 12.09 -9.40
C GLU A 87 1.35 11.25 -9.78
N ASN A 88 1.50 9.92 -9.87
CA ASN A 88 0.39 8.99 -10.10
C ASN A 88 -0.36 8.70 -8.79
N CYS A 89 -1.07 9.71 -8.27
CA CYS A 89 -1.72 9.67 -6.95
C CYS A 89 -2.56 8.41 -6.72
N ASP A 90 -3.36 8.03 -7.72
CA ASP A 90 -4.32 6.92 -7.65
C ASP A 90 -3.65 5.54 -7.51
N TYR A 91 -2.36 5.43 -7.81
CA TYR A 91 -1.63 4.17 -7.65
C TYR A 91 -1.31 3.87 -6.19
N CYS A 92 -1.18 4.90 -5.35
CA CYS A 92 -1.05 4.77 -3.91
C CYS A 92 -2.42 4.88 -3.23
N HIS A 93 -3.14 5.96 -3.52
CA HIS A 93 -4.41 6.35 -2.91
C HIS A 93 -5.58 5.57 -3.51
N SER A 94 -5.59 4.26 -3.26
CA SER A 94 -6.50 3.30 -3.90
C SER A 94 -7.52 2.65 -2.96
N GLY A 95 -7.45 2.94 -1.65
CA GLY A 95 -8.33 2.33 -0.66
C GLY A 95 -9.71 2.97 -0.63
N GLN A 96 -10.73 2.19 -0.24
CA GLN A 96 -12.06 2.72 0.06
C GLN A 96 -12.05 3.65 1.27
N ALA A 97 -12.97 4.62 1.26
CA ALA A 97 -13.18 5.53 2.39
C ALA A 97 -13.53 4.77 3.69
N GLY A 98 -13.04 5.26 4.83
CA GLY A 98 -13.27 4.72 6.16
C GLY A 98 -12.33 3.56 6.56
N LEU A 99 -11.36 3.20 5.71
CA LEU A 99 -10.39 2.16 6.06
C LEU A 99 -9.40 2.64 7.13
N GLU A 100 -9.41 1.99 8.29
CA GLU A 100 -8.48 2.31 9.36
C GLU A 100 -7.04 1.87 9.03
N THR A 101 -6.06 2.68 9.46
CA THR A 101 -4.64 2.33 9.38
C THR A 101 -4.39 0.99 10.07
N GLY A 102 -3.74 0.07 9.38
CA GLY A 102 -3.47 -1.24 9.95
C GLY A 102 -2.84 -2.20 8.97
N ILE A 103 -2.60 -3.40 9.47
CA ILE A 103 -2.12 -4.53 8.68
C ILE A 103 -3.32 -5.43 8.37
N LYS A 104 -3.51 -5.79 7.11
CA LYS A 104 -4.55 -6.70 6.64
C LYS A 104 -3.93 -7.99 6.06
N GLY A 105 -4.77 -9.00 5.92
CA GLY A 105 -4.43 -10.32 5.39
C GLY A 105 -3.96 -11.34 6.44
N GLY A 106 -4.26 -12.61 6.17
CA GLY A 106 -3.81 -13.77 6.96
C GLY A 106 -2.44 -14.25 6.51
N HIS A 107 -1.97 -15.42 6.95
CA HIS A 107 -0.63 -15.95 6.60
C HIS A 107 -0.51 -16.49 5.15
N GLU A 108 -1.54 -16.34 4.33
CA GLU A 108 -1.63 -16.92 2.99
C GLU A 108 -1.42 -15.84 1.93
N THR A 109 -0.87 -16.25 0.78
CA THR A 109 -0.72 -15.40 -0.40
C THR A 109 -1.74 -15.81 -1.49
N LEU A 110 -2.73 -14.97 -1.73
CA LEU A 110 -3.89 -15.10 -2.62
C LEU A 110 -3.89 -14.06 -3.78
N GLY A 111 -2.86 -13.23 -3.95
CA GLY A 111 -2.72 -12.26 -5.05
C GLY A 111 -3.18 -10.82 -4.74
N PRO A 112 -3.19 -9.89 -5.72
CA PRO A 112 -3.37 -8.45 -5.46
C PRO A 112 -4.67 -8.11 -4.74
N GLY A 113 -4.58 -7.66 -3.48
CA GLY A 113 -5.71 -7.20 -2.69
C GLY A 113 -6.39 -5.99 -3.34
N ILE A 114 -7.71 -6.08 -3.54
CA ILE A 114 -8.57 -4.94 -3.81
C ILE A 114 -9.21 -4.52 -2.48
N TYR A 115 -9.04 -3.25 -2.13
CA TYR A 115 -9.62 -2.62 -0.94
C TYR A 115 -10.45 -1.41 -1.32
#